data_AF-A0A530QGT6-F1
#
_entry.id   AF-A0A530QGT6-F1
#
_cell.length_a   1.000
_cell.length_b   1.000
_cell.length_c   1.000
_cell.angle_alpha   90.00
_cell.angle_beta   90.00
_cell.angle_gamma   90.00
#
_symmetry.space_group_name_H-M   'P 1'
#
loop_
_entity.id
_entity.type
_entity.pdbx_description
1 polymer ?
#
loop_
_entity_poly.entity_id
_entity_poly.type
_entity_poly.pdbx_seq_one_letter_code
_entity_poly.pdbx_strand_id
1 'polypeptide(L)'
;LGVPLGLLMGLNRWIRGIFSVPIDLYWGLPPLAYLPLLIIWLGIGETSKITLLTLSTFAPICFAAQAGVRSVPVERVNAALSLGASRLQLFTTIILPSALPEILTGLRIAIGAG
;
A
#
# COMPACT_ATOMS: atom_id res chain seq x y z
N LEU A 1 -1.11 1.34 -8.14
CA LEU A 1 -2.35 0.94 -7.42
C LEU A 1 -2.13 0.77 -5.93
N GLY A 2 -1.00 0.20 -5.47
CA GLY A 2 -0.78 -0.04 -4.04
C GLY A 2 -0.71 1.22 -3.18
N VAL A 3 -0.04 2.28 -3.66
CA VAL A 3 0.09 3.56 -2.92
C VAL A 3 -1.26 4.18 -2.54
N PRO A 4 -2.18 4.49 -3.48
CA PRO A 4 -3.46 5.11 -3.12
C PRO A 4 -4.31 4.21 -2.21
N LEU A 5 -4.31 2.90 -2.42
CA LEU A 5 -5.05 1.99 -1.53
C LEU A 5 -4.44 1.95 -0.12
N GLY A 6 -3.12 1.84 -0.02
CA GLY A 6 -2.42 1.85 1.26
C GLY A 6 -2.62 3.16 2.03
N LEU A 7 -2.60 4.32 1.34
CA LEU A 7 -2.94 5.61 1.94
C LEU A 7 -4.38 5.61 2.49
N LEU A 8 -5.36 5.13 1.70
CA LEU A 8 -6.76 5.02 2.14
C LEU A 8 -6.92 4.06 3.33
N MET A 9 -6.21 2.94 3.33
CA MET A 9 -6.17 2.00 4.45
C MET A 9 -5.47 2.58 5.69
N GLY A 10 -4.56 3.55 5.53
CA GLY A 10 -3.98 4.30 6.63
C GLY A 10 -4.96 5.29 7.25
N LEU A 11 -5.74 5.97 6.41
CA LEU A 11 -6.68 7.03 6.80
C LEU A 11 -8.02 6.51 7.34
N ASN A 12 -8.52 5.37 6.85
CA ASN A 12 -9.84 4.85 7.21
C ASN A 12 -9.77 3.41 7.75
N ARG A 13 -10.19 3.25 9.02
CA ARG A 13 -10.25 1.95 9.70
C ARG A 13 -11.12 0.91 9.00
N TRP A 14 -12.18 1.34 8.31
CA TRP A 14 -13.09 0.44 7.60
C TRP A 14 -12.45 -0.11 6.33
N ILE A 15 -11.83 0.78 5.54
CA ILE A 15 -11.05 0.37 4.35
C ILE A 15 -9.93 -0.56 4.78
N ARG A 16 -9.23 -0.25 5.87
CA ARG A 16 -8.24 -1.18 6.45
C ARG A 16 -8.86 -2.54 6.76
N GLY A 17 -9.95 -2.61 7.52
CA GLY A 17 -10.57 -3.88 7.89
C GLY A 17 -10.98 -4.72 6.70
N ILE A 18 -11.53 -4.09 5.65
CA ILE A 18 -12.00 -4.78 4.44
C ILE A 18 -10.83 -5.26 3.57
N PHE A 19 -9.80 -4.44 3.38
CA PHE A 19 -8.70 -4.74 2.45
C PHE A 19 -7.51 -5.44 3.10
N SER A 20 -7.27 -5.29 4.40
CA SER A 20 -6.14 -5.98 5.07
C SER A 20 -6.28 -7.49 4.99
N VAL A 21 -7.46 -8.03 5.30
CA VAL A 21 -7.72 -9.48 5.28
C VAL A 21 -7.40 -10.14 3.92
N PRO A 22 -7.96 -9.69 2.78
CA PRO A 22 -7.62 -10.29 1.49
C PRO A 22 -6.14 -10.08 1.12
N ILE A 23 -5.55 -8.93 1.47
CA ILE A 23 -4.13 -8.65 1.17
C ILE A 23 -3.21 -9.59 1.97
N ASP A 24 -3.45 -9.74 3.26
CA ASP A 24 -2.71 -10.66 4.13
C ASP A 24 -2.86 -12.12 3.67
N LEU A 25 -4.08 -12.50 3.25
CA LEU A 25 -4.35 -13.86 2.79
C LEU A 25 -3.55 -14.23 1.54
N TYR A 26 -3.50 -13.35 0.53
CA TYR A 26 -2.74 -13.66 -0.67
C TYR A 26 -1.23 -13.47 -0.46
N TRP A 27 -0.83 -12.50 0.37
CA TRP A 27 0.60 -12.27 0.66
C TRP A 27 1.26 -13.44 1.39
N GLY A 28 0.47 -14.25 2.11
CA GLY A 28 0.97 -15.45 2.79
C GLY A 28 1.51 -16.54 1.84
N LEU A 29 1.15 -16.52 0.55
CA LEU A 29 1.64 -17.48 -0.43
C LEU A 29 2.85 -16.90 -1.20
N PRO A 30 3.92 -17.69 -1.41
CA PRO A 30 5.01 -17.27 -2.28
C PRO A 30 4.50 -16.89 -3.67
N PRO A 31 4.93 -15.76 -4.26
CA PRO A 31 4.50 -15.35 -5.59
C PRO A 31 4.57 -16.42 -6.67
N LEU A 32 5.61 -17.26 -6.62
CA LEU A 32 5.83 -18.34 -7.57
C LEU A 32 4.72 -19.41 -7.54
N ALA A 33 4.02 -19.57 -6.41
CA ALA A 33 2.89 -20.50 -6.30
C ALA A 33 1.71 -20.08 -7.19
N TYR A 34 1.61 -18.80 -7.55
CA TYR A 34 0.55 -18.28 -8.41
C TYR A 34 0.80 -18.50 -9.90
N LEU A 35 2.06 -18.72 -10.31
CA LEU A 35 2.46 -18.85 -11.71
C LEU A 35 1.61 -19.88 -12.50
N PRO A 36 1.45 -21.15 -12.05
CA PRO A 36 0.65 -22.12 -12.80
C PRO A 36 -0.82 -21.71 -12.94
N LEU A 37 -1.41 -21.12 -11.89
CA LEU A 37 -2.80 -20.67 -11.91
C LEU A 37 -3.00 -19.51 -12.90
N LEU A 38 -2.06 -18.56 -12.92
CA LEU A 38 -2.04 -17.46 -13.87
C LEU A 38 -1.86 -17.95 -15.31
N ILE A 39 -1.02 -18.97 -15.55
CA ILE A 39 -0.85 -19.56 -16.89
C ILE A 39 -2.15 -20.22 -17.37
N ILE A 40 -2.88 -20.93 -16.49
CA ILE A 40 -4.15 -21.57 -16.85
C ILE A 40 -5.21 -20.53 -17.21
N TRP A 41 -5.28 -19.42 -16.46
CA TRP A 41 -6.31 -18.40 -16.64
C TRP A 41 -6.00 -17.37 -17.74
N LEU A 42 -4.77 -16.87 -17.79
CA LEU A 42 -4.32 -15.79 -18.68
C LEU A 42 -3.58 -16.31 -19.92
N GLY A 43 -3.27 -17.61 -19.96
CA GLY A 43 -2.45 -18.22 -20.99
C GLY A 43 -0.94 -18.05 -20.76
N ILE A 44 -0.17 -18.70 -21.62
CA ILE A 44 1.30 -18.57 -21.64
C ILE A 44 1.64 -17.26 -22.35
N GLY A 45 2.38 -16.37 -21.68
CA GLY A 45 2.85 -15.12 -22.27
C GLY A 45 3.21 -14.07 -21.23
N GLU A 46 3.50 -12.86 -21.73
CA GLU A 46 3.93 -11.72 -20.89
C GLU A 46 2.86 -11.27 -19.90
N THR A 47 1.58 -11.37 -20.25
CA THR A 47 0.46 -11.00 -19.36
C THR A 47 0.52 -11.73 -18.02
N SER A 48 0.76 -13.06 -18.05
CA SER A 48 0.86 -13.87 -16.82
C SER A 48 2.01 -13.42 -15.90
N LYS A 49 3.16 -13.07 -16.48
CA LYS A 49 4.35 -12.60 -15.75
C LYS A 49 4.12 -11.21 -15.16
N ILE A 50 3.56 -10.29 -15.94
CA ILE A 50 3.26 -8.92 -15.51
C ILE A 50 2.24 -8.94 -14.37
N THR A 51 1.20 -9.77 -14.47
CA THR A 51 0.21 -9.93 -13.38
C THR A 51 0.86 -10.48 -12.11
N LEU A 52 1.73 -11.49 -12.22
CA LEU A 52 2.47 -12.03 -11.08
C LEU A 52 3.32 -10.96 -10.40
N LEU A 53 4.09 -10.19 -11.18
CA LEU A 53 4.93 -9.11 -10.66
C LEU A 53 4.08 -8.04 -9.97
N THR A 54 2.92 -7.72 -10.55
CA THR A 54 1.98 -6.76 -9.99
C THR A 54 1.43 -7.24 -8.65
N LEU A 55 0.97 -8.50 -8.54
CA LEU A 55 0.49 -9.06 -7.27
C LEU A 55 1.57 -9.06 -6.18
N SER A 56 2.80 -9.44 -6.57
CA SER A 56 3.96 -9.54 -5.68
C SER A 56 4.37 -8.18 -5.13
N THR A 57 4.34 -7.14 -5.96
CA THR A 57 4.74 -5.79 -5.55
C THR A 57 3.61 -5.03 -4.87
N PHE A 58 2.35 -5.43 -5.04
CA PHE A 58 1.19 -4.70 -4.53
C PHE A 58 1.13 -4.65 -3.00
N ALA A 59 1.24 -5.79 -2.32
CA ALA A 59 1.13 -5.89 -0.86
C ALA A 59 2.20 -5.06 -0.13
N PRO A 60 3.51 -5.20 -0.42
CA PRO A 60 4.54 -4.43 0.28
C PRO A 60 4.38 -2.92 0.06
N ILE A 61 3.98 -2.49 -1.14
CA ILE A 61 3.71 -1.07 -1.43
C ILE A 61 2.47 -0.58 -0.65
N CYS A 62 1.40 -1.36 -0.62
CA CYS A 62 0.19 -1.04 0.16
C CYS A 62 0.50 -0.90 1.66
N PHE A 63 1.20 -1.87 2.24
CA PHE A 63 1.52 -1.88 3.67
C PHE A 63 2.48 -0.77 4.05
N ALA A 64 3.50 -0.50 3.22
CA ALA A 64 4.41 0.62 3.46
C ALA A 64 3.69 1.97 3.38
N ALA A 65 2.79 2.16 2.42
CA ALA A 65 1.99 3.38 2.34
C ALA A 65 1.04 3.53 3.55
N GLN A 66 0.42 2.43 3.99
CA GLN A 66 -0.42 2.43 5.20
C GLN A 66 0.39 2.76 6.46
N ALA A 67 1.57 2.15 6.61
CA ALA A 67 2.44 2.36 7.75
C ALA A 67 2.94 3.82 7.79
N GLY A 68 3.30 4.40 6.64
CA GLY A 68 3.68 5.81 6.52
C GLY A 68 2.61 6.80 6.94
N VAL A 69 1.32 6.50 6.70
CA VAL A 69 0.22 7.33 7.21
C VAL A 69 0.10 7.22 8.73
N ARG A 70 0.37 6.04 9.28
CA ARG A 70 0.21 5.74 10.71
C ARG A 70 1.41 6.14 11.56
N SER A 71 2.57 6.35 10.96
CA SER A 71 3.76 6.86 11.65
C SER A 71 3.70 8.38 11.89
N VAL A 72 2.69 9.07 11.35
CA VAL A 72 2.42 10.48 11.64
C VAL A 72 2.06 10.64 13.14
N PRO A 73 2.83 11.45 13.91
CA PRO A 73 2.50 11.71 15.30
C PRO A 73 1.14 12.40 15.43
N VAL A 74 0.32 11.91 16.37
CA VAL A 74 -1.03 12.42 16.61
C VAL A 74 -0.98 13.90 17.06
N GLU A 75 0.09 14.30 17.73
CA GLU A 75 0.35 15.67 18.18
C GLU A 75 0.44 16.64 17.00
N ARG A 76 1.09 16.23 15.89
CA ARG A 76 1.19 17.07 14.67
C ARG A 76 -0.17 17.25 14.01
N VAL A 77 -0.99 16.20 14.01
CA VAL A 77 -2.35 16.25 13.47
C VAL A 77 -3.22 17.19 14.33
N ASN A 78 -3.19 17.03 15.65
CA ASN A 78 -3.98 17.86 16.57
C ASN A 78 -3.53 19.32 16.53
N ALA A 79 -2.23 19.60 16.46
CA ALA A 79 -1.71 20.96 16.33
C ALA A 79 -2.22 21.66 15.05
N ALA A 80 -2.21 20.95 13.92
CA ALA A 80 -2.71 21.49 12.66
C ALA A 80 -4.24 21.75 12.72
N LEU A 81 -5.01 20.84 13.31
CA LEU A 81 -6.45 21.02 13.49
C LEU A 81 -6.76 22.22 14.41
N SER A 82 -5.99 22.43 15.48
CA SER A 82 -6.12 23.60 16.36
C SER A 82 -5.81 24.93 15.66
N LEU A 83 -4.98 24.90 14.62
CA LEU A 83 -4.70 26.06 13.76
C LEU A 83 -5.76 26.25 12.65
N GLY A 84 -6.82 25.44 12.63
CA GLY A 84 -7.91 25.53 11.65
C GLY A 84 -7.61 24.83 10.32
N ALA A 85 -6.65 23.91 10.28
CA ALA A 85 -6.34 23.18 9.05
C ALA A 85 -7.53 22.35 8.56
N SER A 86 -7.85 22.46 7.28
CA SER A 86 -8.84 21.60 6.63
C SER A 86 -8.31 20.17 6.45
N ARG A 87 -9.21 19.20 6.23
CA ARG A 87 -8.82 17.79 5.98
C ARG A 87 -7.87 17.64 4.78
N LEU A 88 -8.03 18.49 3.77
CA LEU A 88 -7.20 18.46 2.57
C LEU A 88 -5.80 19.01 2.87
N GLN A 89 -5.70 20.09 3.64
CA GLN A 89 -4.41 20.62 4.13
C GLN A 89 -3.70 19.62 5.05
N LEU A 90 -4.44 18.97 5.95
CA LEU A 90 -3.89 17.92 6.81
C LEU A 90 -3.27 16.79 5.97
N PHE A 91 -3.99 16.35 4.92
CA PHE A 91 -3.51 15.30 4.04
C PHE A 91 -2.28 15.72 3.24
N THR A 92 -2.31 16.86 2.55
CA THR A 92 -1.24 17.26 1.62
C THR A 92 -0.01 17.83 2.33
N THR A 93 -0.18 18.49 3.47
CA THR A 93 0.92 19.18 4.18
C THR A 93 1.57 18.32 5.27
N ILE A 94 0.85 17.33 5.82
CA ILE A 94 1.37 16.53 6.93
C ILE A 94 1.41 15.05 6.57
N ILE A 95 0.28 14.46 6.19
CA ILE A 95 0.18 13.00 6.04
C ILE A 95 0.98 12.51 4.84
N LEU A 96 0.73 13.06 3.66
CA LEU A 96 1.41 12.68 2.42
C LEU A 96 2.94 12.85 2.49
N PRO A 97 3.49 14.00 2.94
CA PRO A 97 4.94 14.15 3.05
C PRO A 97 5.57 13.24 4.11
N SER A 98 4.85 12.95 5.21
CA SER A 98 5.36 12.01 6.22
C SER A 98 5.32 10.55 5.75
N ALA A 99 4.36 10.19 4.91
CA ALA A 99 4.24 8.84 4.35
C ALA A 99 5.20 8.57 3.19
N LEU A 100 5.67 9.62 2.50
CA LEU A 100 6.56 9.50 1.33
C LEU A 100 7.82 8.65 1.57
N PRO A 101 8.59 8.85 2.67
CA PRO A 101 9.77 8.03 2.94
C PRO A 101 9.46 6.53 3.06
N GLU A 102 8.35 6.18 3.72
CA GLU A 102 7.93 4.78 3.83
C GLU A 102 7.44 4.23 2.48
N ILE A 103 6.68 5.01 1.71
CA ILE A 103 6.26 4.61 0.35
C ILE A 103 7.48 4.31 -0.51
N LEU A 104 8.52 5.15 -0.47
CA LEU A 104 9.76 4.95 -1.21
C LEU A 104 10.51 3.70 -0.73
N THR A 105 10.50 3.44 0.58
CA THR A 105 11.08 2.24 1.17
C THR A 105 10.35 0.98 0.70
N GLY A 106 9.01 0.98 0.73
CA GLY A 106 8.18 -0.11 0.23
C GLY A 106 8.36 -0.34 -1.25
N LEU A 107 8.49 0.73 -2.05
CA LEU A 107 8.79 0.63 -3.47
C LEU A 107 10.16 0.00 -3.72
N ARG A 108 11.18 0.39 -2.94
CA ARG A 108 12.52 -0.21 -3.02
C ARG A 108 12.51 -1.70 -2.69
N ILE A 109 11.77 -2.10 -1.66
CA ILE A 109 11.61 -3.51 -1.28
C ILE A 109 10.90 -4.28 -2.40
N ALA A 110 9.81 -3.71 -2.94
CA ALA A 110 9.05 -4.32 -4.02
C ALA A 110 9.89 -4.52 -5.29
N ILE A 111 10.74 -3.55 -5.64
CA ILE A 111 11.68 -3.67 -6.77
C ILE A 111 12.78 -4.71 -6.48
N GLY A 112 13.24 -4.83 -5.23
CA GLY A 112 14.26 -5.82 -4.87
C GLY A 112 13.73 -7.25 -4.75
N ALA A 113 12.42 -7.42 -4.56
CA ALA A 113 11.77 -8.72 -4.38
C ALA A 113 11.07 -9.25 -5.65
N GLY A 114 10.79 -8.38 -6.63
CA GLY A 114 10.21 -8.73 -7.93
C GLY A 114 11.29 -8.96 -8.99
#